data_AF-A0A9X3AIA8-F1
#
_entry.id   AF-A0A9X3AIA8-F1
#
_cell.length_a   1.000
_cell.length_b   1.000
_cell.length_c   1.000
_cell.angle_alpha   90.00
_cell.angle_beta   90.00
_cell.angle_gamma   90.00
#
_symmetry.space_group_name_H-M   'P 1'
#
loop_
_entity.id
_entity.type
_entity.pdbx_description
1 polymer ?
#
loop_
_entity_poly.entity_id
_entity_poly.type
_entity_poly.pdbx_seq_one_letter_code
_entity_poly.pdbx_strand_id
1 'polypeptide(L)'
;MEAKVPAAHEAVVESVPAAKPVADEGAKPAEAAAEPVAEEAPAKPVKRAKSTAKKTRTVELTLTVTGTMDGDWQADLLHGTQRVVQGLTIPAIAVSKAAKELHEDIFSGIETVLEAARDQHRTRMEELEAELAKVKQALAELSD
;
A
#
# COMPACT_ATOMS: atom_id res chain seq x y z
N MET A 1 9.01 -28.10 -55.28
CA MET A 1 8.70 -27.58 -53.93
C MET A 1 7.22 -27.83 -53.70
N GLU A 2 6.78 -29.07 -53.45
CA GLU A 2 6.95 -29.82 -52.19
C GLU A 2 6.13 -29.13 -51.09
N ALA A 3 4.82 -29.39 -51.02
CA ALA A 3 4.10 -30.54 -50.46
C ALA A 3 3.83 -30.44 -48.94
N LYS A 4 2.55 -30.73 -48.61
CA LYS A 4 2.12 -31.56 -47.48
C LYS A 4 1.69 -30.87 -46.16
N VAL A 5 0.37 -30.80 -45.98
CA VAL A 5 -0.36 -31.03 -44.71
C VAL A 5 -0.20 -32.55 -44.39
N PRO A 6 -0.04 -33.08 -43.14
CA PRO A 6 -1.05 -32.98 -42.07
C PRO A 6 -0.62 -33.29 -40.59
N ALA A 7 -1.64 -33.27 -39.71
CA ALA A 7 -1.91 -34.21 -38.60
C ALA A 7 -1.03 -34.29 -37.34
N ALA A 8 -1.66 -33.91 -36.22
CA ALA A 8 -1.96 -34.73 -35.01
C ALA A 8 -0.98 -35.82 -34.50
N HIS A 9 -0.68 -35.72 -33.21
CA HIS A 9 -0.58 -36.77 -32.16
C HIS A 9 -0.90 -36.02 -30.84
N GLU A 10 -1.93 -36.25 -30.03
CA GLU A 10 -2.56 -37.46 -29.49
C GLU A 10 -1.60 -38.43 -28.77
N ALA A 11 -1.62 -38.35 -27.43
CA ALA A 11 -1.58 -39.45 -26.45
C ALA A 11 -1.69 -38.78 -25.04
N VAL A 12 -2.80 -38.91 -24.27
CA VAL A 12 -3.20 -40.10 -23.47
C VAL A 12 -2.09 -40.43 -22.47
N VAL A 13 -2.26 -40.39 -21.13
CA VAL A 13 -3.08 -41.21 -20.21
C VAL A 13 -2.96 -40.53 -18.81
N GLU A 14 -4.03 -40.29 -18.05
CA GLU A 14 -4.70 -41.23 -17.10
C GLU A 14 -4.29 -40.99 -15.63
N SER A 15 -5.28 -41.20 -14.75
CA SER A 15 -5.18 -41.54 -13.32
C SER A 15 -5.40 -40.42 -12.29
N VAL A 16 -6.68 -40.27 -11.91
CA VAL A 16 -7.14 -39.92 -10.54
C VAL A 16 -6.68 -41.03 -9.57
N PRO A 17 -6.53 -40.82 -8.24
CA PRO A 17 -7.71 -40.75 -7.36
C PRO A 17 -7.58 -39.81 -6.14
N ALA A 18 -8.75 -39.55 -5.56
CA ALA A 18 -8.98 -38.88 -4.28
C ALA A 18 -8.63 -39.75 -3.04
N ALA A 19 -8.26 -39.09 -1.94
CA ALA A 19 -8.50 -39.55 -0.55
C ALA A 19 -8.24 -38.36 0.39
N LYS A 20 -9.29 -37.61 0.76
CA LYS A 20 -10.05 -37.65 2.02
C LYS A 20 -9.29 -37.19 3.30
N PRO A 21 -9.91 -36.32 4.11
CA PRO A 21 -9.33 -35.68 5.27
C PRO A 21 -9.39 -36.59 6.50
N VAL A 22 -8.39 -36.50 7.37
CA VAL A 22 -8.48 -36.99 8.74
C VAL A 22 -8.54 -35.79 9.68
N ALA A 23 -9.76 -35.51 10.15
CA ALA A 23 -9.99 -34.84 11.42
C ALA A 23 -9.96 -35.93 12.50
N ASP A 24 -9.18 -35.68 13.56
CA ASP A 24 -9.23 -36.36 14.85
C ASP A 24 -8.68 -35.32 15.84
N GLU A 25 -9.53 -34.40 16.29
CA GLU A 25 -10.39 -34.52 17.48
C GLU A 25 -9.61 -34.79 18.76
N GLY A 26 -9.34 -33.67 19.45
CA GLY A 26 -9.35 -33.48 20.90
C GLY A 26 -9.00 -34.64 21.84
N ALA A 27 -7.95 -34.42 22.63
CA ALA A 27 -8.01 -34.69 24.08
C ALA A 27 -6.95 -33.88 24.83
N LYS A 28 -7.38 -32.77 25.43
CA LYS A 28 -6.76 -32.18 26.63
C LYS A 28 -7.63 -32.62 27.82
N PRO A 29 -7.07 -33.13 28.93
CA PRO A 29 -7.02 -32.36 30.19
C PRO A 29 -5.60 -32.39 30.80
N ALA A 30 -5.04 -31.27 31.29
CA ALA A 30 -5.07 -30.83 32.70
C ALA A 30 -4.53 -31.92 33.65
N GLU A 31 -3.64 -31.71 34.61
CA GLU A 31 -2.95 -30.57 35.23
C GLU A 31 -2.01 -31.24 36.25
N ALA A 32 -0.73 -30.88 36.30
CA ALA A 32 0.10 -31.19 37.47
C ALA A 32 1.34 -30.30 37.45
N ALA A 33 1.30 -29.31 38.33
CA ALA A 33 2.44 -28.50 38.73
C ALA A 33 3.61 -29.37 39.20
N ALA A 34 4.80 -29.03 38.74
CA ALA A 34 6.03 -29.06 39.53
C ALA A 34 7.17 -28.55 38.64
N GLU A 35 7.48 -27.26 38.75
CA GLU A 35 8.83 -26.79 38.47
C GLU A 35 9.79 -27.50 39.45
N PRO A 36 10.93 -27.95 38.95
CA PRO A 36 12.15 -27.59 39.64
C PRO A 36 13.08 -26.86 38.67
N VAL A 37 13.45 -25.66 39.10
CA VAL A 37 14.58 -24.88 38.62
C VAL A 37 15.82 -25.78 38.61
N ALA A 38 16.32 -26.08 37.42
CA ALA A 38 17.65 -26.64 37.21
C ALA A 38 18.33 -25.79 36.13
N GLU A 39 19.14 -24.87 36.64
CA GLU A 39 20.05 -24.01 35.89
C GLU A 39 21.15 -24.90 35.27
N GLU A 40 21.14 -25.05 33.94
CA GLU A 40 22.23 -25.71 33.23
C GLU A 40 22.46 -25.09 31.83
N ALA A 41 23.51 -24.27 31.77
CA ALA A 41 24.39 -23.94 30.64
C ALA A 41 23.81 -23.37 29.31
N PRO A 42 24.51 -22.41 28.67
CA PRO A 42 24.01 -21.74 27.46
C PRO A 42 24.03 -22.70 26.26
N ALA A 43 22.84 -23.08 25.79
CA ALA A 43 22.67 -23.82 24.55
C ALA A 43 23.22 -23.00 23.37
N LYS A 44 24.28 -23.50 22.74
CA LYS A 44 24.87 -22.92 21.53
C LYS A 44 23.81 -22.82 20.43
N PRO A 45 23.75 -21.71 19.67
CA PRO A 45 22.76 -21.57 18.61
C PRO A 45 23.05 -22.60 17.50
N VAL A 46 22.13 -23.54 17.30
CA VAL A 46 22.13 -24.45 16.16
C VAL A 46 22.01 -23.58 14.90
N LYS A 47 23.10 -23.49 14.14
CA LYS A 47 23.12 -22.79 12.85
C LYS A 47 22.22 -23.55 11.88
N ARG A 48 20.96 -23.13 11.78
CA ARG A 48 20.04 -23.59 10.73
C ARG A 48 20.66 -23.24 9.37
N ALA A 49 20.91 -24.28 8.57
CA ALA A 49 21.42 -24.13 7.22
C ALA A 49 20.47 -23.21 6.41
N LYS A 50 21.01 -22.14 5.84
CA LYS A 50 20.25 -21.22 4.99
C LYS A 50 19.95 -21.95 3.68
N SER A 51 18.71 -22.42 3.53
CA SER A 51 18.17 -22.90 2.26
C SER A 51 18.30 -21.81 1.20
N THR A 52 19.05 -22.09 0.13
CA THR A 52 19.24 -21.20 -1.03
C THR A 52 18.12 -21.38 -2.05
N ALA A 53 16.87 -21.47 -1.59
CA ALA A 53 15.72 -21.53 -2.47
C ALA A 53 15.67 -20.23 -3.30
N LYS A 54 15.83 -20.39 -4.62
CA LYS A 54 15.81 -19.33 -5.64
C LYS A 54 14.63 -18.39 -5.38
N LYS A 55 14.96 -17.21 -4.86
CA LYS A 55 14.01 -16.16 -4.51
C LYS A 55 13.50 -15.52 -5.79
N THR A 56 12.30 -15.89 -6.24
CA THR A 56 11.45 -14.98 -7.00
C THR A 56 11.35 -13.71 -6.16
N ARG A 57 12.12 -12.69 -6.55
CA ARG A 57 12.34 -11.49 -5.74
C ARG A 57 11.15 -10.57 -5.98
N THR A 58 10.10 -10.75 -5.20
CA THR A 58 9.02 -9.77 -5.08
C THR A 58 9.63 -8.44 -4.63
N VAL A 59 9.47 -7.42 -5.45
CA VAL A 59 9.88 -6.04 -5.17
C VAL A 59 8.67 -5.36 -4.56
N GLU A 60 8.74 -5.08 -3.26
CA GLU A 60 7.72 -4.29 -2.57
C GLU A 60 8.12 -2.81 -2.64
N LEU A 61 7.21 -1.97 -3.09
CA LEU A 61 7.39 -0.54 -3.23
C LEU A 61 6.18 0.18 -2.60
N THR A 62 6.43 1.08 -1.67
CA THR A 62 5.39 1.85 -0.97
C THR A 62 5.60 3.32 -1.28
N LEU A 63 4.67 3.91 -2.03
CA LEU A 63 4.61 5.34 -2.29
C LEU A 63 3.58 5.96 -1.35
N THR A 64 4.00 6.91 -0.53
CA THR A 64 3.12 7.72 0.32
C THR A 64 3.07 9.12 -0.24
N VAL A 65 1.87 9.62 -0.48
CA VAL A 65 1.65 10.98 -0.97
C VAL A 65 0.86 11.75 0.06
N THR A 66 1.39 12.89 0.51
CA THR A 66 0.77 13.78 1.48
C THR A 66 0.50 15.12 0.82
N GLY A 67 -0.77 15.40 0.55
CA GLY A 67 -1.24 16.69 0.06
C GLY A 67 -1.53 17.66 1.21
N THR A 68 -1.13 18.92 1.05
CA THR A 68 -1.57 20.03 1.90
C THR A 68 -2.62 20.87 1.16
N MET A 69 -3.40 21.63 1.93
CA MET A 69 -4.55 22.40 1.43
C MET A 69 -4.16 23.50 0.42
N ASP A 70 -2.88 23.87 0.36
CA ASP A 70 -2.34 24.89 -0.55
C ASP A 70 -1.91 24.32 -1.91
N GLY A 71 -2.14 23.03 -2.15
CA GLY A 71 -1.76 22.38 -3.41
C GLY A 71 -0.30 21.92 -3.45
N ASP A 72 0.43 22.06 -2.35
CA ASP A 72 1.74 21.43 -2.14
C ASP A 72 1.55 19.97 -1.72
N TRP A 73 1.92 19.05 -2.61
CA TRP A 73 1.89 17.61 -2.35
C TRP A 73 3.33 17.11 -2.21
N GLN A 74 3.57 16.29 -1.20
CA GLN A 74 4.86 15.65 -0.99
C GLN A 74 4.74 14.15 -1.25
N ALA A 75 5.77 13.56 -1.86
CA ALA A 75 5.89 12.12 -2.03
C ALA A 75 7.10 11.54 -1.32
N ASP A 76 6.85 10.43 -0.62
CA ASP A 76 7.84 9.56 -0.01
C ASP A 76 7.79 8.19 -0.69
N LEU A 77 8.94 7.65 -1.09
CA LEU A 77 9.06 6.33 -1.70
C LEU A 77 9.89 5.41 -0.82
N LEU A 78 9.35 4.25 -0.49
CA LEU A 78 10.03 3.17 0.20
C LEU A 78 10.13 1.95 -0.72
N HIS A 79 11.28 1.29 -0.71
CA HIS A 79 11.50 -0.01 -1.34
C HIS A 79 11.86 -1.03 -0.26
N GLY A 80 10.91 -1.91 0.06
CA GLY A 80 10.97 -2.74 1.27
C GLY A 80 11.09 -1.86 2.51
N THR A 81 12.20 -1.97 3.24
CA THR A 81 12.49 -1.15 4.43
C THR A 81 13.38 0.06 4.14
N GLN A 82 13.89 0.22 2.92
CA GLN A 82 14.74 1.36 2.58
C GLN A 82 13.93 2.51 2.01
N ARG A 83 14.12 3.70 2.57
CA ARG A 83 13.56 4.94 2.03
C ARG A 83 14.42 5.41 0.85
N VAL A 84 13.81 5.50 -0.33
CA VAL A 84 14.46 5.84 -1.60
C VAL A 84 14.31 7.31 -1.91
N VAL A 85 13.12 7.87 -1.70
CA VAL A 85 12.80 9.28 -1.93
C VAL A 85 12.05 9.81 -0.72
N GLN A 86 12.31 11.06 -0.33
CA GLN A 86 11.59 11.73 0.74
C GLN A 86 11.34 13.19 0.40
N GLY A 87 10.15 13.69 0.75
CA GLY A 87 9.81 15.12 0.70
C GLY A 87 9.85 15.71 -0.70
N LEU A 88 9.62 14.89 -1.74
CA LEU A 88 9.58 15.39 -3.10
C LEU A 88 8.30 16.20 -3.30
N THR A 89 8.42 17.50 -3.54
CA THR A 89 7.27 18.35 -3.89
C THR A 89 6.78 18.00 -5.30
N ILE A 90 5.50 17.70 -5.42
CA ILE A 90 4.82 17.32 -6.65
C ILE A 90 3.56 18.18 -6.79
N PRO A 91 3.23 18.68 -7.99
CA PRO A 91 1.96 19.34 -8.22
C PRO A 91 0.81 18.33 -8.25
N ALA A 92 -0.37 18.72 -7.74
CA ALA A 92 -1.57 17.89 -7.74
C ALA A 92 -1.92 17.27 -9.11
N ILE A 93 -1.71 18.01 -10.21
CA ILE A 93 -1.97 17.53 -11.58
C ILE A 93 -1.09 16.33 -11.95
N ALA A 94 0.16 16.30 -11.47
CA ALA A 94 1.05 15.17 -11.72
C ALA A 94 0.65 13.93 -10.92
N VAL A 95 0.07 14.12 -9.72
CA VAL A 95 -0.47 13.02 -8.90
C VAL A 95 -1.67 12.38 -9.60
N SER A 96 -2.61 13.17 -10.10
CA SER A 96 -3.75 12.68 -10.91
C SER A 96 -3.29 11.92 -12.15
N LYS A 97 -2.28 12.43 -12.87
CA LYS A 97 -1.73 11.75 -14.05
C LYS A 97 -1.07 10.42 -13.68
N ALA A 98 -0.25 10.40 -12.63
CA ALA A 98 0.40 9.17 -12.16
C ALA A 98 -0.61 8.13 -11.65
N ALA A 99 -1.67 8.57 -10.95
CA ALA A 99 -2.74 7.70 -10.50
C ALA A 99 -3.47 7.05 -11.68
N LYS A 100 -3.73 7.81 -12.75
CA LYS A 100 -4.34 7.28 -13.97
C LYS A 100 -3.47 6.25 -14.68
N GLU A 101 -2.16 6.43 -14.65
CA GLU A 101 -1.20 5.45 -15.20
C GLU A 101 -1.10 4.18 -14.34
N LEU A 102 -1.40 4.26 -13.04
CA LEU A 102 -1.36 3.12 -12.13
C LEU A 102 -2.66 2.30 -12.15
N HIS A 103 -3.81 2.94 -11.89
CA HIS A 103 -5.13 2.29 -11.91
C HIS A 103 -6.28 3.31 -11.86
N GLU A 104 -7.37 3.05 -12.60
CA GLU A 104 -8.58 3.90 -12.65
C GLU A 104 -9.26 4.06 -11.28
N ASP A 105 -9.34 3.01 -10.45
CA ASP A 105 -9.94 3.13 -9.10
C ASP A 105 -9.15 4.06 -8.18
N ILE A 106 -7.82 4.02 -8.26
CA ILE A 106 -6.94 4.90 -7.47
C ILE A 106 -7.10 6.34 -7.94
N PHE A 107 -7.17 6.54 -9.26
CA PHE A 107 -7.43 7.83 -9.87
C PHE A 107 -8.76 8.43 -9.40
N SER A 108 -9.86 7.67 -9.46
CA SER A 108 -11.19 8.13 -9.01
C SER A 108 -11.20 8.55 -7.53
N GLY A 109 -10.56 7.75 -6.66
CA GLY A 109 -10.43 8.08 -5.23
C GLY A 109 -9.65 9.37 -4.99
N ILE A 110 -8.54 9.58 -5.71
CA ILE A 110 -7.71 10.77 -5.60
C ILE A 110 -8.44 12.01 -6.12
N GLU A 111 -9.09 11.94 -7.29
CA GLU A 111 -9.86 13.07 -7.85
C GLU A 111 -10.96 13.53 -6.88
N THR A 112 -11.65 12.59 -6.22
CA THR A 112 -12.66 12.92 -5.21
C THR A 112 -12.06 13.70 -4.04
N VAL A 113 -10.90 13.28 -3.53
CA VAL A 113 -10.18 14.00 -2.46
C VAL A 113 -9.68 15.36 -2.94
N LEU A 114 -9.23 15.45 -4.19
CA LEU A 114 -8.72 16.67 -4.79
C LEU A 114 -9.81 17.73 -4.93
N GLU A 115 -11.00 17.32 -5.37
CA GLU A 115 -12.15 18.22 -5.49
C GLU A 115 -12.61 18.72 -4.11
N ALA A 116 -12.70 17.82 -3.12
CA ALA A 116 -13.01 18.21 -1.75
C ALA A 116 -11.99 19.23 -1.18
N ALA A 117 -10.70 19.08 -1.50
CA ALA A 117 -9.67 20.03 -1.09
C ALA A 117 -9.84 21.40 -1.77
N ARG A 118 -10.22 21.43 -3.06
CA ARG A 118 -10.51 22.68 -3.79
C ARG A 118 -11.71 23.42 -3.22
N ASP A 119 -12.77 22.69 -2.86
CA ASP A 119 -13.97 23.29 -2.26
C ASP A 119 -13.66 23.92 -0.89
N GLN A 120 -12.82 23.25 -0.08
CA GLN A 120 -12.35 23.80 1.19
C GLN A 120 -11.52 25.07 1.00
N HIS A 121 -10.66 25.10 -0.02
CA HIS A 121 -9.88 26.28 -0.35
C HIS A 121 -10.78 27.44 -0.80
N ARG A 122 -11.79 27.17 -1.66
CA ARG A 122 -12.77 28.17 -2.08
C ARG A 122 -13.56 28.75 -0.89
N THR A 123 -14.03 27.88 0.00
CA THR A 123 -14.77 28.29 1.20
C THR A 123 -13.95 29.21 2.09
N ARG A 124 -12.66 28.88 2.32
CA ARG A 124 -11.77 29.75 3.11
C ARG A 124 -11.49 31.07 2.43
N MET A 125 -11.33 31.09 1.11
CA MET A 125 -11.14 32.33 0.36
C MET A 125 -12.37 33.24 0.51
N GLU A 126 -13.58 32.69 0.38
CA GLU A 126 -14.82 33.44 0.55
C GLU A 126 -14.97 34.02 1.97
N GLU A 127 -14.60 33.24 3.00
CA GLU A 127 -14.61 33.71 4.40
C GLU A 127 -13.61 34.85 4.64
N LEU A 128 -12.36 34.69 4.17
CA LEU A 128 -11.31 35.70 4.28
C LEU A 128 -11.66 36.98 3.50
N GLU A 129 -12.28 36.85 2.32
CA GLU A 129 -12.73 38.00 1.55
C GLU A 129 -13.85 38.78 2.26
N ALA A 130 -14.76 38.10 2.94
CA ALA A 130 -15.80 38.74 3.75
C ALA A 130 -15.23 39.48 4.96
N GLU A 131 -14.21 38.92 5.62
CA GLU A 131 -13.50 39.59 6.71
C GLU A 131 -12.77 40.84 6.21
N LEU A 132 -12.05 40.76 5.08
CA LEU A 132 -11.37 41.92 4.50
C LEU A 132 -12.35 43.00 4.04
N ALA A 133 -13.51 42.63 3.50
CA ALA A 133 -14.54 43.59 3.11
C ALA A 133 -15.05 44.39 4.33
N LYS A 134 -15.31 43.72 5.46
CA LYS A 134 -15.71 44.39 6.71
C LYS A 134 -14.64 45.34 7.24
N VAL A 135 -13.38 44.92 7.24
CA VAL A 135 -12.26 45.76 7.69
C VAL A 135 -12.08 46.98 6.78
N LYS A 136 -12.21 46.80 5.45
CA LYS A 136 -12.15 47.90 4.48
C LYS A 136 -13.28 48.90 4.68
N GLN A 137 -14.50 48.44 4.95
CA GLN A 137 -15.65 49.32 5.20
C GLN A 137 -15.46 50.14 6.47
N ALA A 138 -15.03 49.50 7.57
CA ALA A 138 -14.76 50.20 8.82
C ALA A 138 -13.63 51.25 8.70
N LEU A 139 -12.63 50.97 7.87
CA LEU A 139 -11.55 51.93 7.60
C LEU A 139 -12.04 53.12 6.75
N ALA A 140 -12.94 52.88 5.80
CA ALA A 140 -13.58 53.93 5.01
C ALA A 140 -14.46 54.85 5.88
N GLU A 141 -15.25 54.28 6.79
CA GLU A 141 -16.08 55.04 7.75
C GLU A 141 -15.28 55.93 8.70
N LEU A 142 -14.00 55.63 8.95
CA LEU A 142 -13.12 56.45 9.80
C LEU A 142 -12.34 57.51 9.00
N SER A 143 -12.25 57.35 7.68
CA SER A 143 -11.48 58.24 6.80
C SER A 143 -12.34 59.29 6.10
N ASP A 144 -13.66 59.19 6.19
CA ASP A 144 -14.67 60.18 5.78
C ASP A 144 -15.06 61.08 6.96
#